data_AF-A0A3D8HPJ8-F1
#
_entry.id   AF-A0A3D8HPJ8-F1
#
_cell.length_a   1.000
_cell.length_b   1.000
_cell.length_c   1.000
_cell.angle_alpha   90.00
_cell.angle_beta   90.00
_cell.angle_gamma   90.00
#
_symmetry.space_group_name_H-M   'P 1'
#
loop_
_entity.id
_entity.type
_entity.pdbx_description
1 polymer ?
#
loop_
_entity_poly.entity_id
_entity_poly.type
_entity_poly.pdbx_seq_one_letter_code
_entity_poly.pdbx_strand_id
1 'polypeptide(L)'
;MQVINIFLVGLVFVFCGCALRVDFGDFGVFSQRAFSLEEQGKIKVLYVSSQAKNLQESKKQQKSQDKQGKIVYYFAIFDSLGAPSLSRKLENGTFSNVKFLPPSRRYDKLFLQVLESIKSKDSISFTYKDIKVKELDTQALDTQEREARDFEYTNE
;
A
#
# COMPACT_ATOMS: atom_id res chain seq x y z
N MET A 1 -55.52 37.48 -3.56
CA MET A 1 -55.56 36.19 -4.29
C MET A 1 -54.15 35.68 -4.45
N GLN A 2 -53.98 34.40 -4.16
CA GLN A 2 -52.89 33.50 -4.56
C GLN A 2 -51.46 33.79 -4.07
N VAL A 3 -51.23 33.25 -2.88
CA VAL A 3 -49.99 32.71 -2.32
C VAL A 3 -49.28 31.86 -3.38
N ILE A 4 -48.09 32.27 -3.80
CA ILE A 4 -47.25 31.49 -4.71
C ILE A 4 -46.49 30.43 -3.89
N ASN A 5 -46.69 29.18 -4.31
CA ASN A 5 -46.16 27.93 -3.78
C ASN A 5 -44.67 28.00 -3.37
N ILE A 6 -44.42 27.89 -2.05
CA ILE A 6 -43.10 27.67 -1.44
C ILE A 6 -42.76 26.16 -1.46
N PHE A 7 -42.91 25.51 -2.61
CA PHE A 7 -42.69 24.05 -2.70
C PHE A 7 -41.92 23.66 -3.98
N LEU A 8 -40.78 24.31 -4.18
CA LEU A 8 -39.77 23.85 -5.15
C LEU A 8 -38.35 24.21 -4.67
N VAL A 9 -38.11 24.05 -3.37
CA VAL A 9 -36.78 24.02 -2.76
C VAL A 9 -36.62 22.66 -2.08
N GLY A 10 -36.73 21.62 -2.90
CA GLY A 10 -36.50 20.25 -2.50
C GLY A 10 -35.72 19.58 -3.61
N LEU A 11 -34.62 18.92 -3.25
CA LEU A 11 -33.93 17.90 -4.04
C LEU A 11 -32.80 18.35 -4.99
N VAL A 12 -31.88 19.21 -4.53
CA VAL A 12 -30.49 19.29 -5.09
C VAL A 12 -29.39 19.17 -4.02
N PHE A 13 -29.73 18.96 -2.74
CA PHE A 13 -28.75 18.70 -1.67
C PHE A 13 -28.77 17.26 -1.14
N VAL A 14 -29.11 16.30 -2.00
CA VAL A 14 -28.99 14.87 -1.68
C VAL A 14 -27.80 14.34 -2.46
N PHE A 15 -26.80 13.83 -1.72
CA PHE A 15 -25.56 13.21 -2.20
C PHE A 15 -24.35 14.13 -2.47
N CYS A 16 -23.99 14.99 -1.52
CA CYS A 16 -22.57 15.31 -1.27
C CYS A 16 -22.14 14.76 0.10
N GLY A 17 -22.54 13.52 0.34
CA GLY A 17 -22.17 12.71 1.50
C GLY A 17 -21.49 11.43 1.06
N CYS A 18 -20.58 11.51 0.08
CA CYS A 18 -19.52 10.51 0.03
C CYS A 18 -18.61 10.84 1.20
N ALA A 19 -18.97 10.33 2.39
CA ALA A 19 -17.96 9.99 3.38
C ALA A 19 -17.10 8.92 2.72
N LEU A 20 -16.15 9.36 1.90
CA LEU A 20 -15.01 8.58 1.48
C LEU A 20 -14.17 8.44 2.76
N ARG A 21 -14.68 7.65 3.71
CA ARG A 21 -13.86 6.95 4.68
C ARG A 21 -13.10 5.94 3.84
N VAL A 22 -12.08 6.43 3.16
CA VAL A 22 -10.95 5.60 2.83
C VAL A 22 -10.34 5.33 4.18
N ASP A 23 -10.83 4.28 4.84
CA ASP A 23 -10.04 3.57 5.82
C ASP A 23 -8.83 3.06 5.05
N PHE A 24 -7.83 3.93 4.90
CA PHE A 24 -6.45 3.49 4.79
C PHE A 24 -6.21 2.79 6.11
N GLY A 25 -6.53 1.49 6.12
CA GLY A 25 -6.47 0.66 7.31
C GLY A 25 -5.17 0.94 8.02
N ASP A 26 -5.29 1.37 9.27
CA ASP A 26 -4.24 1.68 10.21
C ASP A 26 -3.00 0.83 9.91
N PHE A 27 -1.99 1.46 9.29
CA PHE A 27 -0.71 0.86 8.97
C PHE A 27 0.10 0.72 10.27
N GLY A 28 -0.47 0.01 11.25
CA GLY A 28 0.10 -0.21 12.56
C GLY A 28 1.50 -0.81 12.43
N VAL A 29 2.48 -0.10 12.99
CA VAL A 29 3.91 -0.46 13.10
C VAL A 29 4.38 -1.32 11.92
N PHE A 30 4.30 -0.73 10.72
CA PHE A 30 4.67 -1.36 9.46
C PHE A 30 6.19 -1.42 9.35
N SER A 31 6.77 -2.63 9.22
CA SER A 31 8.07 -2.74 8.56
C SER A 31 7.83 -2.56 7.06
N GLN A 32 7.74 -1.31 6.64
CA GLN A 32 7.55 -0.93 5.25
C GLN A 32 8.92 -0.90 4.57
N ARG A 33 9.06 -1.65 3.48
CA ARG A 33 10.21 -1.56 2.58
C ARG A 33 9.73 -1.09 1.22
N ALA A 34 10.52 -0.23 0.59
CA ALA A 34 10.23 0.31 -0.73
C ALA A 34 11.28 -0.15 -1.74
N PHE A 35 10.84 -0.39 -2.97
CA PHE A 35 11.69 -0.86 -4.06
C PHE A 35 11.38 -0.08 -5.33
N SER A 36 12.41 0.35 -6.04
CA SER A 36 12.30 0.84 -7.42
C SER A 36 12.21 -0.34 -8.38
N LEU A 37 11.24 -0.30 -9.28
CA LEU A 37 11.06 -1.23 -10.39
C LEU A 37 11.25 -0.47 -11.70
N GLU A 38 12.35 -0.75 -12.40
CA GLU A 38 12.64 -0.18 -13.73
C GLU A 38 12.26 -1.18 -14.81
N GLU A 39 11.24 -0.88 -15.60
CA GLU A 39 10.70 -1.75 -16.65
C GLU A 39 10.51 -0.92 -17.93
N GLN A 40 11.25 -1.26 -18.99
CA GLN A 40 11.15 -0.57 -20.30
C GLN A 40 11.30 0.95 -20.21
N GLY A 41 12.22 1.44 -19.36
CA GLY A 41 12.45 2.87 -19.14
C GLY A 41 11.38 3.56 -18.27
N LYS A 42 10.37 2.84 -17.79
CA LYS A 42 9.40 3.36 -16.82
C LYS A 42 9.79 2.92 -15.42
N ILE A 43 9.83 3.88 -14.50
CA ILE A 43 10.08 3.62 -13.08
C ILE A 43 8.75 3.51 -12.36
N LYS A 44 8.61 2.48 -11.54
CA LYS A 44 7.50 2.25 -10.61
C LYS A 44 8.06 2.03 -9.22
N VAL A 45 7.26 2.28 -8.20
CA VAL A 45 7.64 2.04 -6.80
C VAL A 45 6.79 0.91 -6.24
N LEU A 46 7.45 -0.13 -5.73
CA LEU A 46 6.84 -1.22 -5.00
C LEU A 46 7.00 -1.01 -3.50
N TYR A 47 5.89 -0.93 -2.79
CA TYR A 47 5.87 -1.01 -1.33
C TYR A 47 5.53 -2.42 -0.89
N VAL A 48 6.31 -2.93 0.05
CA VAL A 48 6.11 -4.22 0.69
C VAL A 48 5.99 -4.02 2.18
N SER A 49 5.05 -4.73 2.76
CA SER A 49 4.82 -4.69 4.20
C SER A 49 4.26 -5.98 4.74
N SER A 50 4.39 -6.14 6.04
CA SER A 50 3.88 -7.29 6.77
C SER A 50 3.00 -6.84 7.92
N GLN A 51 1.89 -7.56 8.11
CA GLN A 51 1.02 -7.41 9.26
C GLN A 51 0.89 -8.77 9.94
N ALA A 52 1.24 -8.84 11.23
CA ALA A 52 0.94 -10.00 12.05
C ALA A 52 -0.55 -9.97 12.38
N LYS A 53 -1.32 -10.94 11.87
CA LYS A 53 -2.74 -11.05 12.22
C LYS A 53 -2.84 -11.62 13.64
N ASN A 54 -3.20 -10.78 14.61
CA ASN A 54 -3.55 -11.28 15.94
C ASN A 54 -4.77 -12.19 15.81
N LEU A 55 -4.65 -13.43 16.33
CA LEU A 55 -5.63 -14.52 16.16
C LEU A 55 -7.02 -14.25 16.79
N GLN A 56 -7.29 -13.04 17.28
CA GLN A 56 -8.47 -12.72 18.08
C GLN A 56 -9.74 -12.42 17.27
N GLU A 57 -9.64 -12.01 16.00
CA GLU A 57 -10.84 -11.78 15.16
C GLU A 57 -11.38 -13.05 14.47
N SER A 58 -10.68 -14.17 14.58
CA SER A 58 -11.04 -15.44 13.91
C SER A 58 -11.85 -16.39 14.81
N LYS A 59 -12.55 -15.90 15.83
CA LYS A 59 -13.49 -16.72 16.62
C LYS A 59 -14.86 -16.82 15.95
N LYS A 60 -14.91 -17.46 14.79
CA LYS A 60 -16.08 -18.18 14.25
C LYS A 60 -15.62 -18.96 13.01
N GLN A 61 -15.47 -20.29 13.17
CA GLN A 61 -15.03 -21.27 12.15
C GLN A 61 -13.50 -21.18 11.88
N GLN A 62 -12.65 -22.18 12.09
CA GLN A 62 -12.77 -23.63 12.24
C GLN A 62 -11.62 -24.14 13.14
N LYS A 63 -11.84 -25.33 13.69
CA LYS A 63 -10.98 -26.09 14.58
C LYS A 63 -9.83 -26.76 13.79
N SER A 64 -8.67 -26.84 14.45
CA SER A 64 -7.47 -27.63 14.13
C SER A 64 -6.34 -27.00 13.30
N GLN A 65 -5.19 -27.03 13.98
CA GLN A 65 -3.78 -27.00 13.58
C GLN A 65 -3.10 -25.67 13.20
N ASP A 66 -1.94 -25.53 13.85
CA ASP A 66 -0.84 -24.58 13.72
C ASP A 66 -1.02 -23.15 14.27
N LYS A 67 -0.72 -23.03 15.57
CA LYS A 67 -0.44 -21.77 16.29
C LYS A 67 0.90 -21.17 15.85
N GLN A 68 1.04 -20.83 14.58
CA GLN A 68 2.04 -19.85 14.13
C GLN A 68 1.28 -18.59 13.74
N GLY A 69 1.66 -17.45 14.32
CA GLY A 69 1.03 -16.16 14.00
C GLY A 69 1.00 -15.97 12.49
N LYS A 70 -0.20 -15.82 11.92
CA LYS A 70 -0.38 -15.77 10.47
C LYS A 70 0.02 -14.38 9.97
N ILE A 71 1.20 -14.28 9.38
CA ILE A 71 1.70 -13.05 8.75
C ILE A 71 1.00 -12.88 7.40
N VAL A 72 0.44 -11.69 7.17
CA VAL A 72 -0.10 -11.27 5.88
C VAL A 72 0.87 -10.26 5.28
N TYR A 73 1.27 -10.47 4.03
CA TYR A 73 2.08 -9.51 3.30
C TYR A 73 1.22 -8.69 2.34
N TYR A 74 1.45 -7.39 2.28
CA TYR A 74 0.81 -6.50 1.31
C TYR A 74 1.85 -5.95 0.35
N PHE A 75 1.46 -5.88 -0.91
CA PHE A 75 2.27 -5.37 -2.02
C PHE A 75 1.47 -4.30 -2.74
N ALA A 76 2.06 -3.14 -2.96
CA ALA A 76 1.43 -2.06 -3.73
C ALA A 76 2.44 -1.47 -4.72
N ILE A 77 2.07 -1.39 -5.99
CA ILE A 77 2.87 -0.77 -7.04
C ILE A 77 2.25 0.57 -7.41
N PHE A 78 3.04 1.63 -7.33
CA PHE A 78 2.71 2.97 -7.79
C PHE A 78 3.52 3.30 -9.04
N ASP A 79 2.93 4.03 -9.97
CA ASP A 79 3.70 4.58 -11.09
C ASP A 79 4.51 5.82 -10.66
N SER A 80 5.26 6.39 -11.60
CA SER A 80 6.09 7.58 -11.37
C SER A 80 5.30 8.83 -10.97
N LEU A 81 3.97 8.84 -11.15
CA LEU A 81 3.09 9.94 -10.77
C LEU A 81 2.44 9.71 -9.39
N GLY A 82 2.79 8.62 -8.72
CA GLY A 82 2.18 8.24 -7.44
C GLY A 82 0.77 7.66 -7.59
N ALA A 83 0.35 7.26 -8.80
CA ALA A 83 -0.93 6.61 -8.99
C ALA A 83 -0.82 5.10 -8.68
N PRO A 84 -1.72 4.53 -7.85
CA PRO A 84 -1.70 3.10 -7.55
C PRO A 84 -2.09 2.30 -8.79
N SER A 85 -1.20 1.41 -9.21
CA SER A 85 -1.38 0.57 -10.41
C SER A 85 -1.76 -0.87 -10.08
N LEU A 86 -1.33 -1.39 -8.93
CA LEU A 86 -1.61 -2.74 -8.47
C LEU A 86 -1.52 -2.82 -6.95
N SER A 87 -2.41 -3.59 -6.32
CA SER A 87 -2.27 -3.95 -4.92
C SER A 87 -2.72 -5.38 -4.68
N ARG A 88 -1.88 -6.16 -3.98
CA ARG A 88 -2.10 -7.57 -3.68
C ARG A 88 -1.75 -7.89 -2.24
N LYS A 89 -2.43 -8.88 -1.68
CA LYS A 89 -2.05 -9.48 -0.41
C LYS A 89 -1.68 -10.94 -0.59
N LEU A 90 -0.63 -11.38 0.08
CA LEU A 90 -0.24 -12.78 0.21
C LEU A 90 -0.63 -13.27 1.60
N GLU A 91 -1.54 -14.24 1.64
CA GLU A 91 -2.07 -14.82 2.86
C GLU A 91 -2.14 -16.34 2.68
N ASN A 92 -1.50 -17.11 3.57
CA ASN A 92 -1.42 -18.59 3.46
C ASN A 92 -0.90 -19.08 2.09
N GLY A 93 0.15 -18.45 1.56
CA GLY A 93 0.73 -18.82 0.27
C GLY A 93 -0.14 -18.48 -0.95
N THR A 94 -1.30 -17.87 -0.75
CA THR A 94 -2.23 -17.50 -1.83
C THR A 94 -2.28 -15.99 -2.01
N PHE A 95 -2.05 -15.52 -3.24
CA PHE A 95 -2.24 -14.12 -3.57
C PHE A 95 -3.70 -13.79 -3.86
N SER A 96 -4.20 -12.71 -3.29
CA SER A 96 -5.50 -12.11 -3.62
C SER A 96 -5.35 -10.62 -3.92
N ASN A 97 -6.29 -10.05 -4.67
CA ASN A 97 -6.27 -8.63 -4.98
C ASN A 97 -6.81 -7.83 -3.79
N VAL A 98 -6.21 -6.66 -3.58
CA VAL A 98 -6.81 -5.65 -2.71
C VAL A 98 -7.87 -4.91 -3.53
N LYS A 99 -8.96 -4.48 -2.86
CA LYS A 99 -10.13 -3.87 -3.53
C LYS A 99 -9.71 -2.62 -4.34
N PHE A 100 -10.53 -2.28 -5.35
CA PHE A 100 -10.45 -1.04 -6.14
C PHE A 100 -9.34 -0.94 -7.20
N LEU A 101 -8.45 -1.92 -7.31
CA LEU A 101 -7.46 -1.98 -8.39
C LEU A 101 -7.72 -3.15 -9.34
N PRO A 102 -7.35 -3.04 -10.63
CA PRO A 102 -7.51 -4.11 -11.59
C PRO A 102 -6.81 -5.39 -11.14
N PRO A 103 -7.45 -6.56 -11.27
CA PRO A 103 -6.81 -7.83 -10.94
C PRO A 103 -5.65 -8.10 -11.89
N SER A 104 -4.43 -8.27 -11.36
CA SER A 104 -3.26 -8.64 -12.17
C SER A 104 -2.34 -9.60 -11.43
N ARG A 105 -1.92 -10.67 -12.12
CA ARG A 105 -0.95 -11.66 -11.60
C ARG A 105 0.47 -11.46 -12.14
N ARG A 106 0.71 -10.37 -12.88
CA ARG A 106 1.98 -10.11 -13.58
C ARG A 106 3.19 -10.15 -12.65
N TYR A 107 3.04 -9.64 -11.43
CA TYR A 107 4.14 -9.42 -10.49
C TYR A 107 4.24 -10.46 -9.36
N ASP A 108 3.37 -11.47 -9.29
CA ASP A 108 3.32 -12.41 -8.16
C ASP A 108 4.65 -13.12 -7.89
N LYS A 109 5.31 -13.57 -8.96
CA LYS A 109 6.62 -14.22 -8.86
C LYS A 109 7.71 -13.24 -8.40
N LEU A 110 7.66 -11.99 -8.87
CA LEU A 110 8.56 -10.94 -8.44
C LEU A 110 8.35 -10.63 -6.95
N PHE A 111 7.11 -10.59 -6.47
CA PHE A 111 6.78 -10.38 -5.06
C PHE A 111 7.36 -11.48 -4.17
N LEU A 112 7.28 -12.74 -4.58
CA LEU A 112 7.89 -13.85 -3.84
C LEU A 112 9.41 -13.72 -3.77
N GLN A 113 10.05 -13.35 -4.88
CA GLN A 113 11.51 -13.15 -4.92
C GLN A 113 11.94 -11.98 -4.02
N VAL A 114 11.21 -10.86 -4.03
CA VAL A 114 11.46 -9.74 -3.10
C VAL A 114 11.34 -10.20 -1.65
N LEU A 115 10.33 -11.01 -1.29
CA LEU A 115 10.20 -11.54 0.07
C LEU A 115 11.35 -12.45 0.47
N GLU A 116 11.88 -13.25 -0.46
CA GLU A 116 13.04 -14.10 -0.22
C GLU A 116 14.29 -13.26 0.05
N SER A 117 14.52 -12.22 -0.76
CA SER A 117 15.63 -11.27 -0.56
C SER A 117 15.51 -10.48 0.75
N ILE A 118 14.30 -10.08 1.16
CA ILE A 118 14.08 -9.42 2.46
C ILE A 118 14.50 -10.32 3.62
N LYS A 119 14.31 -11.64 3.50
CA LYS A 119 14.69 -12.61 4.54
C LYS A 119 16.21 -12.83 4.62
N SER A 120 16.94 -12.70 3.52
CA SER A 120 18.40 -12.91 3.50
C SER A 120 19.19 -11.75 4.12
N LYS A 121 18.57 -10.58 4.34
CA LYS A 121 19.17 -9.35 4.91
C LYS A 121 20.31 -8.73 4.08
N ASP A 122 20.44 -9.12 2.82
CA ASP A 122 21.40 -8.50 1.90
C ASP A 122 20.83 -7.21 1.30
N SER A 123 21.70 -6.35 0.75
CA SER A 123 21.25 -5.21 -0.06
C SER A 123 20.50 -5.72 -1.29
N ILE A 124 19.23 -5.34 -1.42
CA ILE A 124 18.36 -5.93 -2.44
C ILE A 124 18.52 -5.18 -3.76
N SER A 125 19.33 -5.72 -4.65
CA SER A 125 19.44 -5.29 -6.05
C SER A 125 19.52 -6.50 -6.97
N PHE A 126 18.49 -6.73 -7.78
CA PHE A 126 18.44 -7.84 -8.72
C PHE A 126 17.65 -7.50 -9.99
N THR A 127 17.73 -8.34 -11.01
CA THR A 127 16.91 -8.22 -12.22
C THR A 127 16.00 -9.44 -12.36
N TYR A 128 14.72 -9.21 -12.61
CA TYR A 128 13.73 -10.26 -12.87
C TYR A 128 12.96 -9.96 -14.17
N LYS A 129 13.14 -10.79 -15.21
CA LYS A 129 12.45 -10.64 -16.51
C LYS A 129 12.49 -9.20 -17.04
N ASP A 130 13.69 -8.65 -17.16
CA ASP A 130 13.95 -7.27 -17.62
C ASP A 130 13.45 -6.15 -16.70
N ILE A 131 12.94 -6.50 -15.51
CA ILE A 131 12.61 -5.55 -14.45
C ILE A 131 13.80 -5.47 -13.49
N LYS A 132 14.46 -4.33 -13.44
CA LYS A 132 15.48 -4.10 -12.41
C LYS A 132 14.79 -3.69 -11.11
N VAL A 133 15.13 -4.37 -10.03
CA VAL A 133 14.60 -4.13 -8.68
C VAL A 133 15.74 -3.61 -7.81
N LYS A 134 15.53 -2.48 -7.14
CA LYS A 134 16.48 -1.91 -6.18
C LYS A 134 15.74 -1.45 -4.93
N GLU A 135 16.24 -1.79 -3.75
CA GLU A 135 15.73 -1.22 -2.50
C GLU A 135 15.93 0.29 -2.48
N LEU A 136 14.91 1.00 -2.01
CA LEU A 136 14.96 2.44 -1.79
C LEU A 136 15.24 2.66 -0.30
N ASP A 137 16.37 3.32 0.01
CA ASP A 137 16.69 3.74 1.37
C ASP A 137 15.74 4.86 1.80
N THR A 138 14.65 4.48 2.47
CA THR A 138 13.66 5.42 3.01
C THR A 138 14.25 6.37 4.06
N GLN A 139 15.40 6.06 4.65
CA GLN A 139 16.07 6.89 5.67
C GLN A 139 16.77 8.14 5.11
N ALA A 140 17.04 8.17 3.80
CA ALA A 140 17.72 9.31 3.17
C ALA A 140 16.77 10.50 2.90
N LEU A 141 15.46 10.25 2.74
CA LEU A 141 14.48 11.32 2.48
C LEU A 141 14.14 12.12 3.75
N ASP A 142 14.00 11.44 4.89
CA ASP A 142 13.66 12.07 6.18
C ASP A 142 14.77 12.99 6.72
N THR A 143 16.03 12.71 6.34
CA THR A 143 17.19 13.50 6.77
C THR A 143 17.26 14.81 5.99
N GLN A 144 17.00 14.78 4.68
CA GLN A 144 17.06 15.97 3.81
C GLN A 144 15.92 16.97 4.13
N GLU A 145 14.74 16.49 4.53
CA GLU A 145 13.63 17.36 4.98
C GLU A 145 13.81 17.90 6.41
N ARG A 146 14.63 17.26 7.26
CA ARG A 146 15.03 17.85 8.55
C ARG A 146 16.07 18.94 8.36
N GLU A 147 17.09 18.70 7.55
CA GLU A 147 18.15 19.68 7.28
C GLU A 147 17.61 20.94 6.58
N ALA A 148 16.62 20.81 5.68
CA ALA A 148 15.97 21.95 5.05
C ALA A 148 15.14 22.80 6.04
N ARG A 149 14.52 22.17 7.05
CA ARG A 149 13.76 22.88 8.11
C ARG A 149 14.67 23.58 9.12
N ASP A 150 15.81 22.98 9.44
CA ASP A 150 16.78 23.57 10.37
C ASP A 150 17.51 24.78 9.74
N PHE A 151 17.60 24.84 8.41
CA PHE A 151 18.17 25.99 7.69
C PHE A 151 17.23 27.20 7.61
N GLU A 152 15.92 26.99 7.64
CA GLU A 152 14.92 28.07 7.62
C GLU A 152 14.82 28.79 8.98
N TYR A 153 15.13 28.10 10.09
CA TYR A 153 15.04 28.65 11.45
C TYR A 153 16.30 29.40 11.94
N THR A 154 17.41 29.32 11.20
CA THR A 154 18.69 29.94 11.58
C THR A 154 18.96 31.28 10.89
N ASN A 155 18.02 31.75 10.06
CA ASN A 155 18.10 33.01 9.32
C ASN A 155 17.05 34.06 9.75
N GLU A 156 16.54 33.96 10.99
CA GLU A 156 15.78 35.03 11.66
C GLU A 156 16.61 35.73 12.74
#